data_AF-A0AB38ZAN7-F1
#
_entry.id   AF-A0AB38ZAN7-F1
#
_cell.length_a   1.000
_cell.length_b   1.000
_cell.length_c   1.000
_cell.angle_alpha   90.00
_cell.angle_beta   90.00
_cell.angle_gamma   90.00
#
_symmetry.space_group_name_H-M   'P 1'
#
loop_
_entity.id
_entity.type
_entity.pdbx_description
1 polymer ?
#
loop_
_entity_poly.entity_id
_entity_poly.type
_entity_poly.pdbx_seq_one_letter_code
_entity_poly.pdbx_strand_id
1 'polypeptide(L)'
;MHELLPFYGKRQKSFLKWYMRLASLSRWPLAGGLVKKYANHYARKQHGGYLLNLSEAKEILDMSENIYLGPCSCREVFKNCDAPVMAEIIIGAGGHVYRDTLGKFKPISREQALEVIISCQQAGLMTTLVHCKEHFYSICNCCRCCCVPYRLKHQYGIEFALVRDKNIVNRFAQFLKEEGLHGVPQDIQPPKT
;
A
#
# COMPACT_ATOMS: atom_id res chain seq x y z
N MET A 1 15.82 -6.00 3.82
CA MET A 1 15.06 -5.02 2.99
C MET A 1 14.68 -3.74 3.75
N HIS A 2 15.17 -3.55 4.98
CA HIS A 2 14.83 -2.39 5.83
C HIS A 2 15.84 -1.23 5.74
N GLU A 3 17.11 -1.47 5.43
CA GLU A 3 18.15 -0.43 5.33
C GLU A 3 17.95 0.58 4.18
N LEU A 4 17.15 0.23 3.16
CA LEU A 4 16.87 1.09 2.02
C LEU A 4 15.65 1.99 2.22
N LEU A 5 14.87 1.83 3.31
CA LEU A 5 13.66 2.62 3.57
C LEU A 5 13.92 4.12 3.76
N PRO A 6 14.98 4.58 4.45
CA PRO A 6 15.28 6.01 4.55
C PRO A 6 15.69 6.60 3.18
N PHE A 7 16.45 5.84 2.40
CA PHE A 7 16.85 6.21 1.04
C PHE A 7 15.64 6.27 0.10
N TYR A 8 14.73 5.30 0.23
CA TYR A 8 13.48 5.25 -0.51
C TYR A 8 12.59 6.45 -0.19
N GLY A 9 12.45 6.82 1.10
CA GLY A 9 11.69 8.01 1.52
C GLY A 9 12.22 9.33 0.94
N LYS A 10 13.55 9.56 1.00
CA LYS A 10 14.17 10.79 0.46
C LYS A 10 14.09 10.90 -1.07
N ARG A 11 14.14 9.77 -1.79
CA ARG A 11 14.07 9.74 -3.27
C ARG A 11 12.71 9.32 -3.81
N GLN A 12 11.70 9.14 -2.95
CA GLN A 12 10.40 8.57 -3.30
C GLN A 12 9.70 9.33 -4.43
N LYS A 13 9.75 10.67 -4.37
CA LYS A 13 9.16 11.54 -5.40
C LYS A 13 9.79 11.31 -6.77
N SER A 14 11.11 11.29 -6.84
CA SER A 14 11.84 11.06 -8.09
C SER A 14 11.63 9.65 -8.60
N PHE A 15 11.66 8.66 -7.71
CA PHE A 15 11.40 7.26 -8.02
C PHE A 15 10.00 7.05 -8.62
N LEU A 16 8.94 7.50 -7.95
CA LEU A 16 7.57 7.30 -8.42
C LEU A 16 7.30 8.02 -9.74
N LYS A 17 7.82 9.23 -9.94
CA LYS A 17 7.71 9.93 -11.23
C LYS A 17 8.43 9.18 -12.34
N TRP A 18 9.63 8.68 -12.09
CA TRP A 18 10.39 7.91 -13.07
C TRP A 18 9.73 6.56 -13.37
N TYR A 19 9.24 5.86 -12.34
CA TYR A 19 8.49 4.61 -12.48
C TYR A 19 7.24 4.77 -13.35
N MET A 20 6.46 5.84 -13.13
CA MET A 20 5.31 6.14 -13.99
C MET A 20 5.71 6.52 -15.42
N ARG A 21 6.87 7.14 -15.64
CA ARG A 21 7.41 7.38 -16.99
C ARG A 21 7.79 6.06 -17.66
N LEU A 22 8.46 5.15 -16.97
CA LEU A 22 8.80 3.84 -17.53
C LEU A 22 7.57 3.04 -17.95
N ALA A 23 6.44 3.20 -17.25
CA ALA A 23 5.20 2.54 -17.62
C ALA A 23 4.75 2.90 -19.05
N SER A 24 5.14 4.05 -19.61
CA SER A 24 4.81 4.40 -21.00
C SER A 24 5.44 3.48 -22.05
N LEU A 25 6.50 2.75 -21.71
CA LEU A 25 7.11 1.73 -22.57
C LEU A 25 6.11 0.60 -22.90
N SER A 26 5.09 0.39 -22.05
CA SER A 26 4.03 -0.61 -22.29
C SER A 26 3.13 -0.25 -23.48
N ARG A 27 3.17 1.01 -23.94
CA ARG A 27 2.39 1.49 -25.10
C ARG A 27 3.15 1.41 -26.42
N TRP A 28 4.41 0.98 -26.41
CA TRP A 28 5.20 0.90 -27.64
C TRP A 28 4.65 -0.21 -28.56
N PRO A 29 4.26 0.07 -29.82
CA PRO A 29 3.63 -0.90 -30.73
C PRO A 29 4.32 -2.27 -30.84
N LEU A 30 5.66 -2.29 -30.87
CA LEU A 30 6.41 -3.52 -31.15
C LEU A 30 6.79 -4.30 -29.88
N ALA A 31 7.13 -3.62 -28.78
CA ALA A 31 7.62 -4.24 -27.56
C ALA A 31 6.63 -4.16 -26.37
N GLY A 32 5.55 -3.38 -26.49
CA GLY A 32 4.64 -3.09 -25.39
C GLY A 32 3.98 -4.34 -24.80
N GLY A 33 3.67 -5.34 -25.63
CA GLY A 33 3.15 -6.63 -25.16
C GLY A 33 4.12 -7.38 -24.23
N LEU A 34 5.41 -7.42 -24.58
CA LEU A 34 6.45 -8.04 -23.75
C LEU A 34 6.66 -7.26 -22.44
N VAL A 35 6.70 -5.93 -22.53
CA VAL A 35 6.79 -5.06 -21.35
C VAL A 35 5.62 -5.30 -20.41
N LYS A 36 4.39 -5.36 -20.92
CA LYS A 36 3.20 -5.69 -20.12
C LYS A 36 3.30 -7.06 -19.48
N LYS A 37 3.74 -8.09 -20.22
CA LYS A 37 3.88 -9.45 -19.67
C LYS A 37 4.85 -9.48 -18.49
N TYR A 38 6.00 -8.84 -18.63
CA TYR A 38 6.99 -8.73 -17.56
C TYR A 38 6.46 -7.91 -16.37
N ALA A 39 5.88 -6.74 -16.63
CA ALA A 39 5.33 -5.87 -15.59
C ALA A 39 4.20 -6.56 -14.81
N ASN A 40 3.33 -7.31 -15.49
CA ASN A 40 2.27 -8.09 -14.85
C ASN A 40 2.82 -9.25 -14.02
N HIS A 41 3.88 -9.93 -14.49
CA HIS A 41 4.56 -10.95 -13.69
C HIS A 41 5.14 -10.34 -12.40
N TYR A 42 5.79 -9.19 -12.52
CA TYR A 42 6.34 -8.45 -11.37
C TYR A 42 5.24 -7.99 -10.41
N ALA A 43 4.20 -7.32 -10.90
CA ALA A 43 3.10 -6.80 -10.07
C ALA A 43 2.42 -7.92 -9.27
N ARG A 44 2.20 -9.08 -9.89
CA ARG A 44 1.59 -10.24 -9.22
C ARG A 44 2.44 -10.81 -8.09
N LYS A 45 3.77 -10.76 -8.19
CA LYS A 45 4.68 -11.39 -7.22
C LYS A 45 5.27 -10.43 -6.18
N GLN A 46 5.49 -9.18 -6.56
CA GLN A 46 6.32 -8.26 -5.77
C GLN A 46 5.55 -7.11 -5.15
N HIS A 47 4.71 -6.40 -5.90
CA HIS A 47 3.98 -5.25 -5.36
C HIS A 47 2.64 -5.09 -6.05
N GLY A 48 1.58 -5.06 -5.25
CA GLY A 48 0.22 -4.91 -5.73
C GLY A 48 -0.71 -4.36 -4.66
N GLY A 49 -1.95 -4.10 -5.09
CA GLY A 49 -3.02 -3.67 -4.21
C GLY A 49 -4.29 -4.49 -4.44
N TYR A 50 -5.05 -4.69 -3.37
CA TYR A 50 -6.38 -5.32 -3.40
C TYR A 50 -7.43 -4.28 -3.03
N LEU A 51 -8.43 -4.09 -3.89
CA LEU A 51 -9.59 -3.25 -3.59
C LEU A 51 -10.41 -3.85 -2.45
N LEU A 52 -10.71 -3.02 -1.46
CA LEU A 52 -11.53 -3.36 -0.31
C LEU A 52 -12.85 -2.59 -0.33
N ASN A 53 -13.92 -3.24 0.11
CA ASN A 53 -15.10 -2.54 0.60
C ASN A 53 -14.92 -2.16 2.08
N LEU A 54 -15.88 -1.41 2.64
CA LEU A 54 -15.82 -0.95 4.03
C LEU A 54 -15.81 -2.10 5.06
N SER A 55 -16.61 -3.16 4.84
CA SER A 55 -16.65 -4.33 5.73
C SER A 55 -15.30 -5.04 5.78
N GLU A 56 -14.72 -5.31 4.62
CA GLU A 56 -13.41 -5.99 4.53
C GLU A 56 -12.30 -5.16 5.17
N ALA A 57 -12.33 -3.84 4.95
CA ALA A 57 -11.38 -2.94 5.58
C ALA A 57 -11.51 -2.93 7.10
N LYS A 58 -12.75 -2.97 7.62
CA LYS A 58 -13.01 -3.09 9.05
C LYS A 58 -12.49 -4.42 9.61
N GLU A 59 -12.77 -5.55 8.95
CA GLU A 59 -12.30 -6.87 9.40
C GLU A 59 -10.77 -6.96 9.42
N ILE A 60 -10.10 -6.38 8.42
CA ILE A 60 -8.64 -6.29 8.40
C ILE A 60 -8.14 -5.42 9.56
N LEU A 61 -8.76 -4.27 9.83
CA LEU A 61 -8.40 -3.40 10.95
C LEU A 61 -8.60 -4.08 12.31
N ASP A 62 -9.68 -4.84 12.47
CA ASP A 62 -9.99 -5.57 13.71
C ASP A 62 -8.91 -6.61 14.03
N MET A 63 -8.35 -7.26 13.00
CA MET A 63 -7.21 -8.19 13.11
C MET A 63 -5.84 -7.50 13.18
N SER A 64 -5.77 -6.21 12.86
CA SER A 64 -4.51 -5.46 12.75
C SER A 64 -4.09 -4.86 14.08
N GLU A 65 -2.78 -4.64 14.19
CA GLU A 65 -2.12 -4.01 15.31
C GLU A 65 -1.10 -3.00 14.81
N ASN A 66 -0.53 -2.20 15.73
CA ASN A 66 0.49 -1.21 15.39
C ASN A 66 0.01 -0.27 14.26
N ILE A 67 -1.08 0.44 14.54
CA ILE A 67 -1.80 1.22 13.54
C ILE A 67 -1.28 2.66 13.53
N TYR A 68 -0.86 3.12 12.36
CA TYR A 68 -0.34 4.47 12.18
C TYR A 68 -0.97 5.16 10.99
N LEU A 69 -1.32 6.43 11.16
CA LEU A 69 -1.79 7.29 10.09
C LEU A 69 -0.68 8.17 9.56
N GLY A 70 -0.54 8.21 8.23
CA GLY A 70 0.39 9.08 7.55
C GLY A 70 -0.13 9.57 6.20
N PRO A 71 0.71 10.35 5.51
CA PRO A 71 0.36 10.91 4.22
C PRO A 71 0.39 9.86 3.11
N CYS A 72 -0.55 9.96 2.17
CA CYS A 72 -0.56 9.15 0.96
C CYS A 72 0.61 9.53 0.05
N SER A 73 1.54 8.60 -0.11
CA SER A 73 2.76 8.76 -0.91
C SER A 73 2.49 9.22 -2.34
N CYS A 74 1.49 8.65 -3.01
CA CYS A 74 1.14 9.02 -4.39
C CYS A 74 0.63 10.47 -4.48
N ARG A 75 -0.20 10.89 -3.51
CA ARG A 75 -0.81 12.22 -3.50
C ARG A 75 0.23 13.29 -3.17
N GLU A 76 1.14 13.04 -2.23
CA GLU A 76 2.27 13.95 -1.94
C GLU A 76 3.14 14.23 -3.18
N VAL A 77 3.30 13.22 -4.05
CA VAL A 77 4.16 13.28 -5.23
C VAL A 77 3.50 13.95 -6.43
N PHE A 78 2.27 13.55 -6.75
CA PHE A 78 1.60 13.97 -7.99
C PHE A 78 0.70 15.18 -7.81
N LYS A 79 0.01 15.32 -6.67
CA LYS A 79 -0.86 16.48 -6.36
C LYS A 79 -1.85 16.87 -7.48
N ASN A 80 -2.45 15.88 -8.14
CA ASN A 80 -3.42 16.11 -9.22
C ASN A 80 -4.85 16.46 -8.72
N CYS A 81 -5.05 16.57 -7.40
CA CYS A 81 -6.34 16.85 -6.76
C CYS A 81 -6.15 17.36 -5.33
N ASP A 82 -7.20 17.93 -4.75
CA ASP A 82 -7.21 18.50 -3.39
C ASP A 82 -7.74 17.54 -2.30
N ALA A 83 -7.89 16.25 -2.62
CA ALA A 83 -8.36 15.28 -1.63
C ALA A 83 -7.41 15.15 -0.41
N PRO A 84 -7.90 14.74 0.77
CA PRO A 84 -7.10 14.72 2.01
C PRO A 84 -5.80 13.94 1.86
N VAL A 85 -4.66 14.49 2.29
CA VAL A 85 -3.36 13.81 2.15
C VAL A 85 -3.14 12.74 3.22
N MET A 86 -3.60 12.96 4.46
CA MET A 86 -3.50 12.01 5.57
C MET A 86 -4.50 10.86 5.37
N ALA A 87 -4.08 9.82 4.65
CA ALA A 87 -4.99 8.82 4.09
C ALA A 87 -4.34 7.42 3.94
N GLU A 88 -3.12 7.24 4.45
CA GLU A 88 -2.42 5.95 4.43
C GLU A 88 -2.32 5.42 5.86
N ILE A 89 -2.84 4.22 6.09
CA ILE A 89 -2.88 3.56 7.39
C ILE A 89 -1.90 2.39 7.33
N ILE A 90 -0.82 2.45 8.08
CA ILE A 90 0.12 1.34 8.24
C ILE A 90 -0.43 0.37 9.28
N ILE A 91 -0.29 -0.93 9.01
CA ILE A 91 -0.74 -2.02 9.87
C ILE A 91 0.36 -3.08 10.00
N GLY A 92 0.36 -3.82 11.11
CA GLY A 92 1.21 -4.99 11.33
C GLY A 92 2.67 -4.66 11.70
N ALA A 93 3.52 -5.69 11.67
CA ALA A 93 4.90 -5.67 12.18
C ALA A 93 5.82 -4.60 11.55
N GLY A 94 5.48 -4.09 10.36
CA GLY A 94 6.21 -3.01 9.69
C GLY A 94 6.02 -1.61 10.31
N GLY A 95 5.06 -1.43 11.22
CA GLY A 95 4.69 -0.12 11.78
C GLY A 95 5.84 0.63 12.47
N HIS A 96 6.70 -0.08 13.21
CA HIS A 96 7.89 0.51 13.84
C HIS A 96 8.88 1.02 12.81
N VAL A 97 9.09 0.29 11.72
CA VAL A 97 10.01 0.70 10.67
C VAL A 97 9.50 1.94 9.94
N TYR A 98 8.19 2.07 9.68
CA TYR A 98 7.63 3.27 9.07
C TYR A 98 7.60 4.47 10.03
N ARG A 99 7.29 4.25 11.31
CA ARG A 99 7.34 5.27 12.38
C ARG A 99 8.77 5.85 12.50
N ASP A 100 9.75 4.98 12.71
CA ASP A 100 11.12 5.36 13.06
C ASP A 100 11.92 5.86 11.85
N THR A 101 11.55 5.43 10.63
CA THR A 101 12.29 5.79 9.41
C THR A 101 11.76 7.03 8.69
N LEU A 102 10.48 7.37 8.82
CA LEU A 102 9.85 8.43 8.00
C LEU A 102 9.34 9.64 8.80
N GLY A 103 9.11 9.53 10.11
CA GLY A 103 8.72 10.65 10.98
C GLY A 103 7.36 11.32 10.66
N LYS A 104 6.63 10.83 9.66
CA LYS A 104 5.36 11.38 9.17
C LYS A 104 4.13 10.56 9.58
N PHE A 105 4.34 9.43 10.24
CA PHE A 105 3.28 8.52 10.66
C PHE A 105 3.03 8.65 12.16
N LYS A 106 1.77 8.86 12.54
CA LYS A 106 1.34 9.05 13.94
C LYS A 106 0.49 7.86 14.39
N PRO A 107 0.67 7.36 15.62
CA PRO A 107 -0.18 6.28 16.14
C PRO A 107 -1.63 6.77 16.27
N ILE A 108 -2.57 5.89 15.92
CA ILE A 108 -4.01 6.12 16.06
C ILE A 108 -4.70 4.84 16.55
N SER A 109 -5.90 4.97 17.12
CA SER A 109 -6.71 3.81 17.51
C SER A 109 -7.35 3.13 16.30
N ARG A 110 -7.91 1.94 16.49
CA ARG A 110 -8.68 1.22 15.45
C ARG A 110 -9.90 2.01 15.01
N GLU A 111 -10.59 2.63 15.97
CA GLU A 111 -11.78 3.45 15.75
C GLU A 111 -11.44 4.67 14.89
N GLN A 112 -10.35 5.37 15.24
CA GLN A 112 -9.84 6.49 14.44
C GLN A 112 -9.44 6.05 13.03
N ALA A 113 -8.85 4.86 12.88
CA ALA A 113 -8.48 4.33 11.57
C ALA A 113 -9.71 4.06 10.71
N LEU A 114 -10.76 3.50 11.31
CA LEU A 114 -12.04 3.27 10.64
C LEU A 114 -12.70 4.59 10.21
N GLU A 115 -12.70 5.62 11.08
CA GLU A 115 -13.20 6.96 10.74
C GLU A 115 -12.44 7.59 9.56
N VAL A 116 -11.11 7.42 9.51
CA VAL A 116 -10.30 7.85 8.36
C VAL A 116 -10.72 7.14 7.08
N ILE A 117 -10.95 5.82 7.12
CA ILE A 117 -11.41 5.07 5.94
C ILE A 117 -12.78 5.55 5.48
N ILE A 118 -13.73 5.72 6.40
CA ILE A 118 -15.08 6.20 6.11
C ILE A 118 -15.03 7.59 5.46
N SER A 119 -14.32 8.54 6.08
CA SER A 119 -14.17 9.90 5.54
C SER A 119 -13.48 9.92 4.17
N CYS A 120 -12.48 9.07 3.97
CA CYS A 120 -11.84 8.90 2.66
C CYS A 120 -12.82 8.37 1.60
N GLN A 121 -13.63 7.36 1.93
CA GLN A 121 -14.63 6.83 1.00
C GLN A 121 -15.72 7.85 0.67
N GLN A 122 -16.18 8.62 1.67
CA GLN A 122 -17.10 9.74 1.47
C GLN A 122 -16.51 10.82 0.55
N ALA A 123 -15.20 11.06 0.63
CA ALA A 123 -14.46 11.93 -0.30
C ALA A 123 -14.18 11.29 -1.67
N GLY A 124 -14.74 10.12 -1.97
CA GLY A 124 -14.59 9.42 -3.26
C GLY A 124 -13.23 8.73 -3.45
N LEU A 125 -12.49 8.48 -2.36
CA LEU A 125 -11.23 7.74 -2.40
C LEU A 125 -11.49 6.23 -2.35
N MET A 126 -10.67 5.46 -3.06
CA MET A 126 -10.71 4.01 -3.04
C MET A 126 -9.85 3.47 -1.90
N THR A 127 -10.36 2.49 -1.17
CA THR A 127 -9.63 1.78 -0.11
C THR A 127 -8.96 0.54 -0.69
N THR A 128 -7.67 0.38 -0.42
CA THR A 128 -6.86 -0.73 -0.92
C THR A 128 -5.97 -1.32 0.15
N LEU A 129 -5.89 -2.65 0.24
CA LEU A 129 -4.85 -3.36 0.99
C LEU A 129 -3.61 -3.49 0.10
N VAL A 130 -2.47 -3.00 0.56
CA VAL A 130 -1.22 -3.00 -0.20
C VAL A 130 -0.27 -4.05 0.36
N HIS A 131 0.43 -4.73 -0.55
CA HIS A 131 1.41 -5.75 -0.20
C HIS A 131 2.75 -5.55 -0.92
N CYS A 132 3.81 -6.03 -0.28
CA CYS A 132 5.14 -6.20 -0.83
C CYS A 132 5.52 -7.67 -0.66
N LYS A 133 5.72 -8.38 -1.76
CA LYS A 133 5.84 -9.84 -1.79
C LYS A 133 4.62 -10.46 -1.11
N GLU A 134 4.83 -11.34 -0.15
CA GLU A 134 3.78 -11.97 0.63
C GLU A 134 3.39 -11.16 1.89
N HIS A 135 3.98 -9.98 2.12
CA HIS A 135 3.70 -9.18 3.32
C HIS A 135 2.71 -8.03 3.04
N PHE A 136 1.58 -8.05 3.75
CA PHE A 136 0.64 -6.94 3.82
C PHE A 136 1.14 -5.89 4.83
N TYR A 137 1.07 -4.60 4.48
CA TYR A 137 1.67 -3.56 5.33
C TYR A 137 0.86 -2.27 5.43
N SER A 138 -0.07 -1.99 4.51
CA SER A 138 -0.89 -0.77 4.61
C SER A 138 -2.27 -0.90 4.01
N ILE A 139 -3.22 -0.21 4.63
CA ILE A 139 -4.50 0.15 4.04
C ILE A 139 -4.34 1.57 3.48
N CYS A 140 -4.29 1.68 2.17
CA CYS A 140 -4.13 2.95 1.46
C CYS A 140 -5.48 3.47 0.95
N ASN A 141 -5.77 4.74 1.19
CA ASN A 141 -6.94 5.43 0.65
C ASN A 141 -6.52 6.47 -0.38
N CYS A 142 -6.71 6.16 -1.66
CA CYS A 142 -6.16 6.97 -2.76
C CYS A 142 -7.21 7.39 -3.79
N CYS A 143 -6.86 8.40 -4.59
CA CYS A 143 -7.69 8.92 -5.67
C CYS A 143 -7.27 8.31 -7.01
N ARG A 144 -8.21 8.24 -7.96
CA ARG A 144 -7.95 7.72 -9.32
C ARG A 144 -6.88 8.50 -10.08
N CYS A 145 -6.75 9.80 -9.82
CA CYS A 145 -5.83 10.69 -10.54
C CYS A 145 -4.37 10.62 -10.07
N CYS A 146 -4.11 10.24 -8.81
CA CYS A 146 -2.74 10.13 -8.28
C CYS A 146 -2.31 8.67 -8.06
N CYS A 147 -3.24 7.77 -7.74
CA CYS A 147 -2.95 6.38 -7.36
C CYS A 147 -2.13 5.66 -8.44
N VAL A 148 -0.90 5.29 -8.09
CA VAL A 148 0.03 4.61 -9.00
C VAL A 148 -0.53 3.24 -9.44
N PRO A 149 -0.94 2.33 -8.54
CA PRO A 149 -1.57 1.07 -8.93
C PRO A 149 -2.75 1.22 -9.89
N TYR A 150 -3.66 2.17 -9.60
CA TYR A 150 -4.82 2.44 -10.44
C TYR A 150 -4.41 2.91 -11.83
N ARG A 151 -3.47 3.86 -11.92
CA ARG A 151 -2.97 4.38 -13.19
C ARG A 151 -2.21 3.32 -13.98
N LEU A 152 -1.38 2.49 -13.35
CA LEU A 152 -0.67 1.38 -14.00
C LEU A 152 -1.64 0.41 -14.66
N LYS A 153 -2.70 0.03 -13.95
CA LYS A 153 -3.76 -0.81 -14.51
C LYS A 153 -4.47 -0.11 -15.66
N HIS A 154 -5.12 1.02 -15.40
CA HIS A 154 -6.07 1.61 -16.35
C HIS A 154 -5.43 2.40 -17.49
N GLN A 155 -4.22 2.93 -17.32
CA GLN A 155 -3.54 3.73 -18.34
C GLN A 155 -2.46 2.93 -19.09
N TYR A 156 -1.95 1.84 -18.52
CA TYR A 156 -0.79 1.12 -19.04
C TYR A 156 -0.99 -0.41 -19.19
N GLY A 157 -2.15 -0.96 -18.80
CA GLY A 157 -2.49 -2.37 -18.98
C GLY A 157 -1.74 -3.32 -18.06
N ILE A 158 -1.33 -2.85 -16.89
CA ILE A 158 -0.67 -3.65 -15.85
C ILE A 158 -1.75 -4.12 -14.89
N GLU A 159 -2.47 -5.16 -15.31
CA GLU A 159 -3.68 -5.68 -14.69
C GLU A 159 -3.54 -6.03 -13.21
N PHE A 160 -2.40 -6.63 -12.83
CA PHE A 160 -2.15 -7.09 -11.46
C PHE A 160 -1.63 -6.00 -10.51
N ALA A 161 -1.44 -4.76 -10.99
CA ALA A 161 -1.06 -3.67 -10.10
C ALA A 161 -2.16 -3.38 -9.07
N LEU A 162 -3.42 -3.54 -9.45
CA LEU A 162 -4.59 -3.35 -8.59
C LEU A 162 -5.68 -4.35 -8.99
N VAL A 163 -6.09 -5.21 -8.07
CA VAL A 163 -7.10 -6.25 -8.34
C VAL A 163 -8.16 -6.27 -7.25
N ARG A 164 -9.25 -6.98 -7.52
CA ARG A 164 -10.26 -7.31 -6.51
C ARG A 164 -10.11 -8.79 -6.18
N ASP A 165 -10.01 -9.12 -4.89
CA ASP A 165 -9.97 -10.48 -4.38
C ASP A 165 -11.02 -10.62 -3.28
N LYS A 166 -12.05 -11.45 -3.52
CA LYS A 166 -13.13 -11.66 -2.55
C LYS A 166 -12.68 -12.42 -1.30
N ASN A 167 -11.54 -13.11 -1.37
CA ASN A 167 -10.98 -13.89 -0.26
C ASN A 167 -9.87 -13.13 0.49
N ILE A 168 -9.71 -11.83 0.23
CA ILE A 168 -8.58 -11.05 0.76
C ILE A 168 -8.51 -11.05 2.28
N VAL A 169 -9.66 -11.00 2.97
CA VAL A 169 -9.73 -11.05 4.44
C VAL A 169 -9.16 -12.37 4.96
N ASN A 170 -9.55 -13.49 4.34
CA ASN A 170 -9.04 -14.81 4.71
C ASN A 170 -7.53 -14.95 4.44
N ARG A 171 -7.06 -14.41 3.31
CA ARG A 171 -5.62 -14.38 2.99
C ARG A 171 -4.82 -13.54 3.99
N PHE A 172 -5.38 -12.41 4.41
CA PHE A 172 -4.77 -11.59 5.45
C PHE A 172 -4.73 -12.32 6.80
N ALA A 173 -5.82 -12.99 7.18
CA ALA A 173 -5.86 -13.81 8.41
C ALA A 173 -4.85 -14.96 8.36
N GLN A 174 -4.68 -15.61 7.21
CA GLN A 174 -3.66 -16.65 7.01
C GLN A 174 -2.25 -16.09 7.12
N PHE A 175 -1.98 -14.94 6.49
CA PHE A 175 -0.70 -14.23 6.61
C PHE A 175 -0.34 -13.94 8.08
N LEU A 176 -1.29 -13.45 8.88
CA LEU A 176 -1.05 -13.21 10.31
C LEU A 176 -0.71 -14.49 11.07
N LYS A 177 -1.37 -15.62 10.75
CA LYS A 177 -1.07 -16.93 11.34
C LYS A 177 0.32 -17.43 10.97
N GLU A 178 0.71 -17.30 9.70
CA GLU A 178 1.99 -17.77 9.18
C GLU A 178 3.18 -16.97 9.75
N GLU A 179 2.99 -15.67 9.97
CA GLU A 179 3.99 -14.82 10.64
C GLU A 179 4.01 -15.01 12.18
N GLY A 180 3.10 -15.83 12.74
CA GLY A 180 2.96 -16.01 14.18
C GLY A 180 2.47 -14.75 14.92
N LEU A 181 1.85 -13.81 14.19
CA LEU A 181 1.45 -12.50 14.67
C LEU A 181 -0.02 -12.52 15.14
N HIS A 182 -0.23 -12.76 16.43
CA HIS A 182 -1.46 -12.38 17.12
C HIS A 182 -1.07 -11.63 18.40
N GLY A 183 -1.38 -10.33 18.52
CA GLY A 183 -1.31 -9.68 19.84
C GLY A 183 0.00 -9.00 20.24
N VAL A 184 0.77 -8.28 19.40
CA VAL A 184 2.15 -7.84 19.69
C VAL A 184 2.27 -6.61 20.63
N PRO A 185 2.52 -6.84 21.92
CA PRO A 185 3.58 -6.17 22.71
C PRO A 185 4.45 -7.21 23.49
N GLN A 186 5.68 -6.97 23.99
CA GLN A 186 6.48 -5.75 24.16
C GLN A 186 8.01 -6.03 24.26
N ASP A 187 8.58 -7.00 23.56
CA ASP A 187 9.95 -7.44 23.89
C ASP A 187 10.65 -8.06 22.68
N ILE A 188 10.87 -7.23 21.66
CA ILE A 188 11.75 -7.57 20.54
C ILE A 188 13.19 -7.19 20.92
N GLN A 189 14.01 -8.18 21.28
CA GLN A 189 15.45 -8.07 21.08
C GLN A 189 15.81 -8.54 19.67
N PRO A 190 16.72 -7.83 18.97
CA PRO A 190 17.17 -8.24 17.65
C PRO A 190 17.87 -9.60 17.71
N PRO A 191 17.79 -10.42 16.66
CA PRO A 191 18.45 -11.71 16.63
C PRO A 191 19.96 -11.52 16.77
N LYS A 192 20.56 -12.20 17.77
CA LYS A 192 22.01 -12.36 17.84
C LYS A 192 22.45 -13.23 16.66
N THR A 193 23.46 -12.72 15.98
CA THR A 193 24.17 -13.24 14.79
C THR A 193 24.19 -14.76 14.64
#